data_AF-A0A485B315-F1
#
_entry.id   AF-A0A485B315-F1
#
_cell.length_a   1.000
_cell.length_b   1.000
_cell.length_c   1.000
_cell.angle_alpha   90.00
_cell.angle_beta   90.00
_cell.angle_gamma   90.00
#
_symmetry.space_group_name_H-M   'P 1'
#
loop_
_entity.id
_entity.type
_entity.pdbx_description
1 polymer ?
#
loop_
_entity_poly.entity_id
_entity_poly.type
_entity_poly.pdbx_seq_one_letter_code
_entity_poly.pdbx_strand_id
1 'polypeptide(L)'
;MLSQIQRFGGAMFTPVLLFPFAGIVVGIAIMLRNPLFVGEALTASDSLFAQIVHIIEEGGWTVFRNMPLIFAVGLPIGLAKQAQGRACLAALVSFLTWNYFINAMGMTWGHFFGVDFTADPTTGSGLAMIAGIKTLDTSIIGAIVISGLVTALHNRYFDKPLPVFLGIFQGSSFVVIVAFLAMIPCAWLTLLGWPKVQMGIESLQTFLRGAGALGVWVYTFLERILIPTGLHHFVYGPFIFGPAAVEGGIQVYWAEHLQAFSQSTEPLKTLFPEGGFALHGNSKVFGSVGIALALYFTAAPENRVKVAGLLIPATLTAMLVGIHRTAGVHLPVHLANAVCHPRGAGSDDGHGDVYGGCGREFWRRPAGSVPAAELDTDVPQPRFNDVCPDRHRGVLHRPLLRGLPGADPAIQPENAGSRRQRNQTLQQSGLSGLT
;
A
#
# COMPACT_ATOMS: atom_id res chain seq x y z
N MET A 1 22.11 11.15 -13.71
CA MET A 1 20.96 11.51 -12.85
C MET A 1 19.63 11.07 -13.46
N LEU A 2 19.36 11.31 -14.74
CA LEU A 2 18.09 10.91 -15.39
C LEU A 2 17.77 9.40 -15.25
N SER A 3 18.76 8.51 -15.44
CA SER A 3 18.58 7.06 -15.28
C SER A 3 18.26 6.62 -13.85
N GLN A 4 18.76 7.33 -12.84
CA GLN A 4 18.44 7.05 -11.44
C GLN A 4 17.03 7.52 -11.09
N ILE A 5 16.61 8.68 -11.60
CA ILE A 5 15.25 9.19 -11.46
C ILE A 5 14.25 8.25 -12.14
N GLN A 6 14.57 7.77 -13.35
CA GLN A 6 13.75 6.79 -14.07
C GLN A 6 13.66 5.46 -13.31
N ARG A 7 14.78 4.96 -12.77
CA ARG A 7 14.78 3.71 -12.00
C ARG A 7 14.01 3.83 -10.69
N PHE A 8 14.12 4.97 -10.01
CA PHE A 8 13.34 5.27 -8.83
C PHE A 8 11.85 5.37 -9.15
N GLY A 9 11.47 6.12 -10.19
CA GLY A 9 10.09 6.20 -10.66
C GLY A 9 9.50 4.84 -11.06
N GLY A 10 10.29 4.00 -11.71
CA GLY A 10 9.91 2.62 -12.04
C GLY A 10 9.72 1.73 -10.81
N ALA A 11 10.58 1.87 -9.79
CA ALA A 11 10.42 1.12 -8.54
C ALA A 11 9.20 1.57 -7.72
N MET A 12 8.85 2.86 -7.80
CA MET A 12 7.64 3.42 -7.17
C MET A 12 6.34 2.92 -7.83
N PHE A 13 6.40 2.40 -9.06
CA PHE A 13 5.25 1.84 -9.75
C PHE A 13 4.84 0.47 -9.19
N THR A 14 5.79 -0.33 -8.71
CA THR A 14 5.52 -1.69 -8.17
C THR A 14 4.42 -1.72 -7.11
N PRO A 15 4.45 -0.91 -6.03
CA PRO A 15 3.36 -0.89 -5.05
C PRO A 15 2.05 -0.31 -5.59
N VAL A 16 2.12 0.58 -6.59
CA VAL A 16 0.95 1.26 -7.18
C VAL A 16 0.11 0.33 -8.05
N LEU A 17 0.70 -0.75 -8.59
CA LEU A 17 0.02 -1.73 -9.42
C LEU A 17 -1.20 -2.39 -8.75
N LEU A 18 -1.26 -2.40 -7.42
CA LEU A 18 -2.38 -2.99 -6.66
C LEU A 18 -3.59 -2.05 -6.57
N PHE A 19 -3.39 -0.75 -6.84
CA PHE A 19 -4.37 0.29 -6.58
C PHE A 19 -5.59 0.24 -7.50
N PRO A 20 -5.47 -0.11 -8.80
CA PRO A 20 -6.62 -0.13 -9.70
C PRO A 20 -7.68 -1.15 -9.30
N PHE A 21 -7.27 -2.39 -9.02
CA PHE A 21 -8.19 -3.43 -8.59
C PHE A 21 -8.84 -3.08 -7.24
N ALA A 22 -8.02 -2.75 -6.24
CA ALA A 22 -8.50 -2.34 -4.92
C ALA A 22 -9.48 -1.16 -5.02
N GLY A 23 -9.14 -0.19 -5.88
CA GLY A 23 -9.99 0.94 -6.20
C GLY A 23 -11.34 0.52 -6.78
N ILE A 24 -11.36 -0.26 -7.86
CA ILE A 24 -12.61 -0.68 -8.52
C ILE A 24 -13.52 -1.40 -7.52
N VAL A 25 -12.95 -2.29 -6.72
CA VAL A 25 -13.71 -3.02 -5.68
C VAL A 25 -14.35 -2.05 -4.69
N VAL A 26 -13.60 -1.10 -4.16
CA VAL A 26 -14.11 -0.08 -3.23
C VAL A 26 -15.18 0.80 -3.90
N GLY A 27 -14.93 1.28 -5.12
CA GLY A 27 -15.86 2.15 -5.85
C GLY A 27 -17.20 1.46 -6.12
N ILE A 28 -17.17 0.22 -6.61
CA ILE A 28 -18.39 -0.57 -6.85
C ILE A 28 -19.11 -0.87 -5.53
N ALA A 29 -18.38 -1.25 -4.48
CA ALA A 29 -18.99 -1.56 -3.19
C ALA A 29 -19.68 -0.34 -2.57
N ILE A 30 -19.05 0.84 -2.60
CA ILE A 30 -19.66 2.09 -2.13
C ILE A 30 -20.92 2.43 -2.94
N MET A 31 -20.89 2.24 -4.26
CA MET A 31 -22.07 2.44 -5.11
C MET A 31 -23.22 1.49 -4.74
N LEU A 32 -22.91 0.21 -4.52
CA LEU A 32 -23.90 -0.81 -4.15
C LEU A 32 -24.47 -0.63 -2.73
N ARG A 33 -23.76 0.09 -1.86
CA ARG A 33 -24.26 0.45 -0.52
C ARG A 33 -25.14 1.70 -0.52
N ASN A 34 -25.27 2.40 -1.65
CA ASN A 34 -26.07 3.60 -1.72
C ASN A 34 -27.58 3.25 -1.79
N PRO A 35 -28.39 3.67 -0.81
CA PRO A 35 -29.82 3.36 -0.78
C PRO A 35 -30.59 3.95 -1.98
N LEU A 36 -30.11 5.06 -2.55
CA LEU A 36 -30.72 5.66 -3.75
C LEU A 36 -30.51 4.80 -5.01
N PHE A 37 -29.47 3.97 -5.04
CA PHE A 37 -29.13 3.16 -6.21
C PHE A 37 -29.68 1.73 -6.11
N VAL A 38 -29.58 1.11 -4.94
CA VAL A 38 -29.96 -0.31 -4.74
C VAL A 38 -31.28 -0.47 -3.97
N GLY A 39 -31.75 0.58 -3.30
CA GLY A 39 -32.95 0.56 -2.48
C GLY A 39 -32.66 0.29 -1.00
N GLU A 40 -33.47 0.89 -0.12
CA GLU A 40 -33.27 0.85 1.33
C GLU A 40 -33.32 -0.57 1.91
N ALA A 41 -34.21 -1.44 1.41
CA ALA A 41 -34.36 -2.81 1.91
C ALA A 41 -33.10 -3.68 1.74
N LEU A 42 -32.33 -3.45 0.68
CA LEU A 42 -31.09 -4.19 0.40
C LEU A 42 -29.86 -3.55 1.05
N THR A 43 -29.91 -2.25 1.32
CA THR A 43 -28.80 -1.47 1.88
C THR A 43 -28.88 -1.26 3.38
N ALA A 44 -30.00 -1.67 4.01
CA ALA A 44 -30.15 -1.74 5.45
C ALA A 44 -29.05 -2.61 6.08
N SER A 45 -28.52 -2.18 7.23
CA SER A 45 -27.35 -2.81 7.87
C SER A 45 -27.56 -4.27 8.27
N ASP A 46 -28.80 -4.67 8.51
CA ASP A 46 -29.23 -6.03 8.83
C ASP A 46 -29.42 -6.90 7.58
N SER A 47 -29.46 -6.32 6.38
CA SER A 47 -29.56 -7.05 5.14
C SER A 47 -28.29 -7.84 4.85
N LEU A 48 -28.48 -9.11 4.47
CA LEU A 48 -27.38 -9.98 4.05
C LEU A 48 -26.59 -9.38 2.86
N PHE A 49 -27.28 -8.68 1.95
CA PHE A 49 -26.64 -8.03 0.82
C PHE A 49 -25.68 -6.94 1.28
N ALA A 50 -26.13 -6.01 2.13
CA ALA A 50 -25.30 -4.94 2.68
C ALA A 50 -24.07 -5.49 3.44
N GLN A 51 -24.26 -6.56 4.22
CA GLN A 51 -23.16 -7.22 4.95
C GLN A 51 -22.13 -7.84 4.02
N ILE A 52 -22.57 -8.56 2.97
CA ILE A 52 -21.65 -9.15 1.98
C ILE A 52 -20.88 -8.05 1.24
N VAL A 53 -21.55 -6.99 0.79
CA VAL A 53 -20.91 -5.87 0.11
C VAL A 53 -19.90 -5.17 1.02
N HIS A 54 -20.25 -4.96 2.30
CA HIS A 54 -19.32 -4.40 3.27
C HIS A 54 -18.08 -5.26 3.49
N ILE A 55 -18.23 -6.59 3.60
CA ILE A 55 -17.09 -7.52 3.73
C ILE A 55 -16.15 -7.41 2.51
N ILE A 56 -16.71 -7.32 1.30
CA ILE A 56 -15.92 -7.14 0.07
C ILE A 56 -15.22 -5.76 0.07
N GLU A 57 -15.92 -4.71 0.48
CA GLU A 57 -15.39 -3.35 0.60
C GLU A 57 -14.18 -3.31 1.53
N GLU A 58 -14.28 -3.94 2.70
CA GLU A 58 -13.18 -4.03 3.68
C GLU A 58 -11.94 -4.71 3.09
N GLY A 59 -12.15 -5.77 2.29
CA GLY A 59 -11.10 -6.39 1.50
C GLY A 59 -10.43 -5.41 0.52
N GLY A 60 -11.23 -4.62 -0.21
CA GLY A 60 -10.75 -3.58 -1.13
C GLY A 60 -9.94 -2.48 -0.46
N TRP A 61 -10.29 -2.10 0.77
CA TRP A 61 -9.57 -1.08 1.53
C TRP A 61 -8.18 -1.51 2.01
N THR A 62 -7.85 -2.80 1.98
CA THR A 62 -6.57 -3.36 2.48
C THR A 62 -5.35 -2.59 1.96
N VAL A 63 -5.30 -2.32 0.65
CA VAL A 63 -4.16 -1.66 0.01
C VAL A 63 -4.01 -0.21 0.49
N PHE A 64 -5.13 0.50 0.63
CA PHE A 64 -5.13 1.91 1.05
C PHE A 64 -4.81 2.07 2.54
N ARG A 65 -5.31 1.18 3.40
CA ARG A 65 -5.04 1.23 4.85
C ARG A 65 -3.61 0.81 5.20
N ASN A 66 -2.94 0.06 4.33
CA ASN A 66 -1.58 -0.43 4.55
C ASN A 66 -0.54 0.19 3.60
N MET A 67 -0.83 1.35 3.01
CA MET A 67 0.07 1.98 2.02
C MET A 67 1.52 2.12 2.50
N PRO A 68 1.83 2.61 3.72
CA PRO A 68 3.22 2.70 4.17
C PRO A 68 3.95 1.36 4.13
N LEU A 69 3.31 0.26 4.55
CA LEU A 69 3.90 -1.08 4.52
C LEU A 69 4.10 -1.58 3.08
N ILE A 70 3.10 -1.39 2.23
CA ILE A 70 3.16 -1.81 0.82
C ILE A 70 4.29 -1.07 0.09
N PHE A 71 4.47 0.23 0.35
CA PHE A 71 5.58 0.98 -0.23
C PHE A 71 6.94 0.60 0.37
N ALA A 72 7.02 0.33 1.67
CA ALA A 72 8.24 -0.13 2.32
C ALA A 72 8.75 -1.46 1.72
N VAL A 73 7.83 -2.39 1.40
CA VAL A 73 8.13 -3.69 0.79
C VAL A 73 8.27 -3.61 -0.73
N GLY A 74 7.53 -2.72 -1.37
CA GLY A 74 7.47 -2.59 -2.83
C GLY A 74 8.72 -1.96 -3.44
N LEU A 75 9.28 -0.95 -2.78
CA LEU A 75 10.42 -0.19 -3.31
C LEU A 75 11.70 -1.04 -3.57
N PRO A 76 12.10 -1.97 -2.69
CA PRO A 76 13.28 -2.82 -2.92
C PRO A 76 13.11 -3.77 -4.12
N ILE A 77 11.89 -4.09 -4.53
CA ILE A 77 11.64 -4.95 -5.70
C ILE A 77 12.28 -4.35 -6.96
N GLY A 78 12.12 -3.04 -7.16
CA GLY A 78 12.67 -2.31 -8.31
C GLY A 78 14.08 -1.76 -8.11
N LEU A 79 14.56 -1.60 -6.87
CA LEU A 79 15.84 -0.96 -6.56
C LEU A 79 16.97 -1.92 -6.14
N ALA A 80 16.64 -3.12 -5.65
CA ALA A 80 17.65 -4.10 -5.26
C ALA A 80 18.33 -4.70 -6.50
N LYS A 81 19.67 -4.78 -6.47
CA LYS A 81 20.47 -5.32 -7.58
C LYS A 81 20.42 -6.85 -7.64
N GLN A 82 20.21 -7.49 -6.49
CA GLN A 82 20.24 -8.94 -6.30
C GLN A 82 19.40 -9.35 -5.10
N ALA A 83 18.97 -10.61 -5.09
CA ALA A 83 18.19 -11.21 -4.01
C ALA A 83 17.02 -10.30 -3.55
N GLN A 84 16.18 -9.86 -4.49
CA GLN A 84 15.13 -8.86 -4.23
C GLN A 84 14.21 -9.27 -3.07
N GLY A 85 13.81 -10.55 -2.99
CA GLY A 85 12.98 -11.04 -1.89
C GLY A 85 13.65 -10.88 -0.51
N ARG A 86 14.97 -11.05 -0.41
CA ARG A 86 15.73 -10.81 0.82
C ARG A 86 15.83 -9.32 1.14
N ALA A 87 15.98 -8.47 0.12
CA ALA A 87 15.95 -7.01 0.29
C ALA A 87 14.60 -6.51 0.79
N CYS A 88 13.49 -7.04 0.26
CA CYS A 88 12.13 -6.73 0.71
C CYS A 88 11.94 -7.10 2.19
N LEU A 89 12.39 -8.29 2.60
CA LEU A 89 12.31 -8.72 4.00
C LEU A 89 13.14 -7.82 4.91
N ALA A 90 14.37 -7.48 4.52
CA ALA A 90 15.23 -6.58 5.28
C ALA A 90 14.62 -5.17 5.41
N ALA A 91 14.03 -4.64 4.34
CA ALA A 91 13.35 -3.35 4.34
C ALA A 91 12.12 -3.32 5.24
N LEU A 92 11.28 -4.37 5.19
CA LEU A 92 10.10 -4.49 6.07
C LEU A 92 10.51 -4.47 7.53
N VAL A 93 11.43 -5.37 7.92
CA VAL A 93 11.89 -5.49 9.31
C VAL A 93 12.49 -4.17 9.77
N SER A 94 13.35 -3.55 8.98
CA SER A 94 14.00 -2.28 9.33
C SER A 94 13.00 -1.13 9.44
N PHE A 95 11.99 -1.07 8.57
CA PHE A 95 10.92 -0.08 8.66
C PHE A 95 10.10 -0.24 9.95
N LEU A 96 9.78 -1.48 10.35
CA LEU A 96 9.13 -1.73 11.63
C LEU A 96 10.04 -1.38 12.80
N THR A 97 11.33 -1.74 12.76
CA THR A 97 12.33 -1.36 13.76
C THR A 97 12.41 0.16 13.94
N TRP A 98 12.42 0.92 12.84
CA TRP A 98 12.40 2.38 12.88
C TRP A 98 11.15 2.93 13.58
N ASN A 99 9.97 2.37 13.29
CA ASN A 99 8.74 2.76 13.98
C ASN A 99 8.75 2.38 15.47
N TYR A 100 9.30 1.21 15.84
CA TYR A 100 9.49 0.84 17.24
C TYR A 100 10.44 1.80 17.97
N PHE A 101 11.51 2.25 17.31
CA PHE A 101 12.39 3.26 17.90
C PHE A 101 11.72 4.62 18.04
N ILE A 102 10.96 5.08 17.04
CA ILE A 102 10.15 6.30 17.16
C ILE A 102 9.18 6.18 18.34
N ASN A 103 8.49 5.05 18.46
CA ASN A 103 7.56 4.81 19.57
C ASN A 103 8.29 4.86 20.92
N ALA A 104 9.35 4.07 21.09
CA ALA A 104 10.08 3.98 22.36
C ALA A 104 10.69 5.33 22.76
N MET A 105 11.35 6.02 21.83
CA MET A 105 11.93 7.34 22.07
C MET A 105 10.84 8.40 22.29
N GLY A 106 9.71 8.33 21.59
CA GLY A 106 8.57 9.23 21.75
C GLY A 106 7.86 9.06 23.10
N MET A 107 7.69 7.82 23.56
CA MET A 107 7.13 7.53 24.89
C MET A 107 8.09 7.95 26.02
N THR A 108 9.40 7.90 25.79
CA THR A 108 10.41 8.23 26.81
C THR A 108 10.74 9.73 26.85
N TRP A 109 10.82 10.37 25.68
CA TRP A 109 11.34 11.72 25.50
C TRP A 109 10.42 12.62 24.65
N GLY A 110 9.14 12.27 24.48
CA GLY A 110 8.20 13.03 23.63
C GLY A 110 8.15 14.53 23.93
N HIS A 111 8.21 14.90 25.21
CA HIS A 111 8.28 16.29 25.65
C HIS A 111 9.50 17.05 25.08
N PHE A 112 10.67 16.39 24.97
CA PHE A 112 11.87 17.01 24.37
C PHE A 112 11.66 17.32 22.89
N PHE A 113 10.90 16.49 22.18
CA PHE A 113 10.61 16.66 20.75
C PHE A 113 9.38 17.54 20.47
N GLY A 114 8.63 17.94 21.51
CA GLY A 114 7.38 18.67 21.35
C GLY A 114 6.24 17.82 20.78
N VAL A 115 6.26 16.50 21.04
CA VAL A 115 5.20 15.57 20.60
C VAL A 115 4.63 14.83 21.78
N ASP A 116 3.30 14.84 21.90
CA ASP A 116 2.59 14.08 22.92
C ASP A 116 2.19 12.69 22.42
N PHE A 117 2.97 11.67 22.80
CA PHE A 117 2.68 10.27 22.47
C PHE A 117 1.58 9.62 23.34
N THR A 118 1.07 10.33 24.35
CA THR A 118 -0.07 9.88 25.15
C THR A 118 -1.39 10.04 24.40
N ALA A 119 -1.46 11.02 23.49
CA ALA A 119 -2.61 11.26 22.62
C ALA A 119 -2.94 10.05 21.72
N ASP A 120 -4.21 9.94 21.34
CA ASP A 120 -4.66 8.93 20.42
C ASP A 120 -4.22 9.23 18.98
N PRO A 121 -3.79 8.21 18.21
CA PRO A 121 -3.32 8.35 16.83
C PRO A 121 -4.49 8.52 15.86
N THR A 122 -5.14 9.67 15.92
CA THR A 122 -6.28 10.05 15.07
C THR A 122 -5.84 11.00 13.96
N THR A 123 -6.65 11.12 12.90
CA THR A 123 -6.39 12.04 11.79
C THR A 123 -6.20 13.47 12.30
N GLY A 124 -5.05 14.07 12.00
CA GLY A 124 -4.70 15.43 12.44
C GLY A 124 -3.89 15.50 13.74
N SER A 125 -3.73 14.41 14.49
CA SER A 125 -2.88 14.37 15.69
C SER A 125 -1.36 14.42 15.38
N GLY A 126 -0.97 14.21 14.12
CA GLY A 126 0.42 13.98 13.73
C GLY A 126 0.95 12.60 14.12
N LEU A 127 0.12 11.74 14.71
CA LEU A 127 0.41 10.35 15.07
C LEU A 127 -0.40 9.38 14.21
N ALA A 128 0.15 8.19 13.99
CA ALA A 128 -0.49 7.12 13.25
C ALA A 128 -0.24 5.75 13.89
N MET A 129 -1.08 4.78 13.55
CA MET A 129 -0.86 3.36 13.82
C MET A 129 -0.37 2.67 12.55
N ILE A 130 0.88 2.19 12.58
CA ILE A 130 1.47 1.43 11.47
C ILE A 130 1.81 0.04 11.97
N ALA A 131 1.18 -1.00 11.41
CA ALA A 131 1.36 -2.39 11.83
C ALA A 131 1.18 -2.62 13.35
N GLY A 132 0.25 -1.90 13.98
CA GLY A 132 0.03 -1.97 15.43
C GLY A 132 1.01 -1.14 16.28
N ILE A 133 1.87 -0.34 15.66
CA ILE A 133 2.87 0.49 16.34
C ILE A 133 2.42 1.95 16.29
N LYS A 134 2.27 2.60 17.45
CA LYS A 134 2.02 4.05 17.54
C LYS A 134 3.29 4.81 17.17
N THR A 135 3.24 5.63 16.12
CA THR A 135 4.41 6.33 15.56
C THR A 135 4.01 7.70 15.04
N LEU A 136 4.96 8.49 14.57
CA LEU A 136 4.67 9.74 13.85
C LEU A 136 4.03 9.43 12.49
N ASP A 137 3.01 10.21 12.11
CA ASP A 137 2.38 10.09 10.80
C ASP A 137 3.30 10.65 9.70
N THR A 138 4.23 9.81 9.26
CA THR A 138 5.14 10.10 8.13
C THR A 138 4.60 9.64 6.78
N SER A 139 3.37 9.10 6.77
CA SER A 139 2.71 8.54 5.59
C SER A 139 3.65 7.65 4.76
N ILE A 140 3.50 7.68 3.44
CA ILE A 140 4.30 6.91 2.49
C ILE A 140 5.76 7.40 2.44
N ILE A 141 6.05 8.64 2.84
CA ILE A 141 7.39 9.22 2.73
C ILE A 141 8.36 8.52 3.67
N GLY A 142 7.96 8.29 4.92
CA GLY A 142 8.77 7.52 5.87
C GLY A 142 9.12 6.14 5.30
N ALA A 143 8.14 5.47 4.71
CA ALA A 143 8.35 4.18 4.06
C ALA A 143 9.35 4.25 2.88
N ILE A 144 9.22 5.23 2.00
CA ILE A 144 10.13 5.43 0.85
C ILE A 144 11.56 5.70 1.32
N VAL A 145 11.74 6.62 2.28
CA VAL A 145 13.06 7.04 2.77
C VAL A 145 13.77 5.87 3.43
N ILE A 146 13.10 5.19 4.36
CA ILE A 146 13.69 4.07 5.10
C ILE A 146 13.92 2.87 4.18
N SER A 147 12.96 2.53 3.32
CA SER A 147 13.14 1.43 2.36
C SER A 147 14.24 1.72 1.34
N GLY A 148 14.36 2.97 0.88
CA GLY A 148 15.44 3.41 -0.01
C GLY A 148 16.80 3.30 0.65
N LEU A 149 16.92 3.73 1.91
CA LEU A 149 18.13 3.59 2.72
C LEU A 149 18.51 2.11 2.89
N VAL A 150 17.57 1.27 3.32
CA VAL A 150 17.82 -0.16 3.55
C VAL A 150 18.16 -0.87 2.24
N THR A 151 17.53 -0.51 1.13
CA THR A 151 17.88 -1.03 -0.19
C THR A 151 19.28 -0.61 -0.62
N ALA A 152 19.71 0.61 -0.29
CA ALA A 152 21.07 1.06 -0.52
C ALA A 152 22.08 0.27 0.32
N LEU A 153 21.77 -0.01 1.59
CA LEU A 153 22.56 -0.86 2.47
C LEU A 153 22.65 -2.29 1.93
N HIS A 154 21.52 -2.88 1.51
CA HIS A 154 21.46 -4.20 0.87
C HIS A 154 22.38 -4.28 -0.35
N ASN A 155 22.25 -3.30 -1.26
CA ASN A 155 23.06 -3.22 -2.46
C ASN A 155 24.57 -3.04 -2.21
N ARG A 156 24.95 -2.59 -1.00
CA ARG A 156 26.34 -2.37 -0.61
C ARG A 156 26.93 -3.54 0.20
N TYR A 157 26.14 -4.16 1.06
CA TYR A 157 26.64 -5.04 2.12
C TYR A 157 26.23 -6.50 1.97
N PHE A 158 25.28 -6.83 1.10
CA PHE A 158 24.76 -8.20 0.99
C PHE A 158 25.86 -9.24 0.65
N ASP A 159 26.73 -8.97 -0.33
CA ASP A 159 27.83 -9.88 -0.68
C ASP A 159 29.16 -9.53 0.03
N LYS A 160 29.13 -8.69 1.08
CA LYS A 160 30.37 -8.31 1.74
C LYS A 160 30.93 -9.50 2.52
N PRO A 161 32.15 -9.97 2.23
CA PRO A 161 32.77 -11.03 3.00
C PRO A 161 33.09 -10.53 4.41
N LEU A 162 32.67 -11.30 5.40
CA LEU A 162 33.01 -11.12 6.81
C LEU A 162 34.11 -12.12 7.22
N PRO A 163 34.92 -11.79 8.25
CA PRO A 163 35.85 -12.75 8.85
C PRO A 163 35.17 -14.06 9.22
N VAL A 164 35.92 -15.17 9.21
CA VAL A 164 35.39 -16.55 9.36
C VAL A 164 34.49 -16.69 10.59
N PHE A 165 34.86 -16.11 11.73
CA PHE A 165 34.08 -16.18 12.97
C PHE A 165 32.73 -15.44 12.91
N LEU A 166 32.54 -14.51 11.96
CA LEU A 166 31.28 -13.82 11.68
C LEU A 166 30.59 -14.33 10.42
N GLY A 167 31.07 -15.43 9.83
CA GLY A 167 30.54 -15.98 8.58
C GLY A 167 29.03 -16.23 8.62
N ILE A 168 28.50 -16.64 9.77
CA ILE A 168 27.06 -16.88 9.99
C ILE A 168 26.17 -15.64 9.79
N PHE A 169 26.75 -14.43 9.91
CA PHE A 169 26.02 -13.19 9.75
C PHE A 169 26.12 -12.62 8.33
N GLN A 170 26.84 -13.24 7.40
CA GLN A 170 26.93 -12.73 6.02
C GLN A 170 25.55 -12.69 5.31
N GLY A 171 25.44 -11.91 4.23
CA GLY A 171 24.19 -11.78 3.49
C GLY A 171 23.16 -10.90 4.20
N SER A 172 21.92 -11.37 4.24
CA SER A 172 20.79 -10.63 4.80
C SER A 172 20.99 -10.23 6.26
N SER A 173 21.57 -11.12 7.07
CA SER A 173 21.76 -10.88 8.50
C SER A 173 22.64 -9.65 8.74
N PHE A 174 23.74 -9.52 7.98
CA PHE A 174 24.63 -8.37 8.08
C PHE A 174 23.94 -7.09 7.64
N VAL A 175 23.15 -7.15 6.56
CA VAL A 175 22.36 -5.99 6.10
C VAL A 175 21.38 -5.54 7.18
N VAL A 176 20.67 -6.45 7.83
CA VAL A 176 19.72 -6.15 8.91
C VAL A 176 20.44 -5.59 10.15
N ILE A 177 21.61 -6.13 10.52
CA ILE A 177 22.42 -5.60 11.64
C ILE A 177 22.82 -4.14 11.38
N VAL A 178 23.35 -3.85 10.18
CA VAL A 178 23.75 -2.49 9.81
C VAL A 178 22.53 -1.57 9.73
N ALA A 179 21.43 -2.06 9.17
CA ALA A 179 20.18 -1.30 9.09
C ALA A 179 19.63 -0.97 10.48
N PHE A 180 19.61 -1.93 11.41
CA PHE A 180 19.17 -1.73 12.79
C PHE A 180 19.94 -0.57 13.45
N LEU A 181 21.27 -0.57 13.34
CA LEU A 181 22.11 0.51 13.88
C LEU A 181 21.83 1.84 13.18
N ALA A 182 21.54 1.84 11.88
CA ALA A 182 21.15 3.03 11.14
C ALA A 182 19.75 3.55 11.52
N MET A 183 18.82 2.67 11.93
CA MET A 183 17.47 3.08 12.30
C MET A 183 17.43 3.92 13.58
N ILE A 184 18.40 3.78 14.49
CA ILE A 184 18.47 4.57 15.74
C ILE A 184 18.61 6.07 15.44
N PRO A 185 19.66 6.56 14.74
CA PRO A 185 19.76 7.96 14.39
C PRO A 185 18.65 8.39 13.42
N CYS A 186 18.18 7.52 12.53
CA CYS A 186 17.03 7.85 11.68
C CYS A 186 15.77 8.14 12.50
N ALA A 187 15.43 7.33 13.50
CA ALA A 187 14.27 7.56 14.35
C ALA A 187 14.40 8.86 15.16
N TRP A 188 15.59 9.11 15.72
CA TRP A 188 15.88 10.35 16.43
C TRP A 188 15.72 11.59 15.54
N LEU A 189 16.29 11.56 14.32
CA LEU A 189 16.16 12.65 13.36
C LEU A 189 14.72 12.86 12.91
N THR A 190 13.92 11.79 12.76
CA THR A 190 12.50 11.90 12.47
C THR A 190 11.77 12.59 13.61
N LEU A 191 11.99 12.19 14.87
CA LEU A 191 11.37 12.85 16.03
C LEU A 191 11.76 14.33 16.15
N LEU A 192 12.98 14.69 15.78
CA LEU A 192 13.46 16.07 15.82
C LEU A 192 12.92 16.93 14.66
N GLY A 193 12.84 16.36 13.45
CA GLY A 193 12.53 17.09 12.22
C GLY A 193 11.07 17.06 11.81
N TRP A 194 10.41 15.91 11.97
CA TRP A 194 9.05 15.69 11.46
C TRP A 194 7.99 16.59 12.12
N PRO A 195 8.03 16.89 13.44
CA PRO A 195 7.07 17.83 14.02
C PRO A 195 7.06 19.21 13.34
N LYS A 196 8.23 19.68 12.86
CA LYS A 196 8.32 20.94 12.10
C LYS A 196 7.70 20.84 10.71
N VAL A 197 7.86 19.68 10.06
CA VAL A 197 7.19 19.38 8.78
C VAL A 197 5.68 19.36 8.98
N GLN A 198 5.22 18.74 10.07
CA GLN A 198 3.81 18.69 10.46
C GLN A 198 3.22 20.10 10.67
N MET A 199 3.92 20.97 11.40
CA MET A 199 3.53 22.39 11.53
C MET A 199 3.44 23.10 10.17
N GLY A 200 4.36 22.80 9.25
CA GLY A 200 4.31 23.34 7.88
C GLY A 200 3.08 22.87 7.11
N ILE A 201 2.71 21.60 7.25
CA ILE A 201 1.49 21.02 6.66
C ILE A 201 0.24 21.70 7.25
N GLU A 202 0.18 21.92 8.56
CA GLU A 202 -0.94 22.60 9.23
C GLU A 202 -1.06 24.07 8.82
N SER A 203 0.08 24.77 8.68
CA SER A 203 0.11 26.14 8.16
C SER A 203 -0.41 26.20 6.73
N LEU A 204 -0.04 25.22 5.89
CA LEU A 204 -0.55 25.12 4.53
C LEU A 204 -2.07 24.88 4.54
N GLN A 205 -2.59 23.98 5.37
CA GLN A 205 -4.03 23.75 5.50
C GLN A 205 -4.78 25.04 5.88
N THR A 206 -4.23 25.83 6.80
CA THR A 206 -4.82 27.10 7.22
C THR A 206 -4.84 28.13 6.09
N PHE A 207 -3.73 28.26 5.34
CA PHE A 207 -3.67 29.10 4.16
C PHE A 207 -4.70 28.70 3.10
N LEU A 208 -4.75 27.40 2.78
CA LEU A 208 -5.63 26.88 1.73
C LEU A 208 -7.10 27.17 2.04
N ARG A 209 -7.54 26.96 3.29
CA ARG A 209 -8.92 27.25 3.72
C ARG A 209 -9.27 28.75 3.68
N GLY A 210 -8.33 29.61 4.08
CA GLY A 210 -8.55 31.06 4.12
C GLY A 210 -8.48 31.78 2.77
N ALA A 211 -7.86 31.17 1.75
CA ALA A 211 -7.56 31.83 0.48
C ALA A 211 -8.68 31.76 -0.59
N GLY A 212 -9.85 31.18 -0.26
CA GLY A 212 -10.99 31.07 -1.19
C GLY A 212 -10.63 30.33 -2.49
N ALA A 213 -10.98 30.90 -3.64
CA ALA A 213 -10.74 30.28 -4.95
C ALA A 213 -9.24 30.02 -5.24
N LEU A 214 -8.35 30.91 -4.77
CA LEU A 214 -6.90 30.69 -4.88
C LEU A 214 -6.47 29.48 -4.04
N GLY A 215 -7.05 29.32 -2.85
CA GLY A 215 -6.82 28.15 -2.00
C GLY A 215 -7.17 26.84 -2.68
N VAL A 216 -8.36 26.76 -3.28
CA VAL A 216 -8.80 25.57 -4.05
C VAL A 216 -7.87 25.29 -5.24
N TRP A 217 -7.41 26.34 -5.94
CA TRP A 217 -6.46 26.19 -7.04
C TRP A 217 -5.10 25.66 -6.57
N VAL A 218 -4.51 26.26 -5.51
CA VAL A 218 -3.22 25.82 -4.96
C VAL A 218 -3.33 24.39 -4.42
N TYR A 219 -4.42 24.06 -3.72
CA TYR A 219 -4.70 22.71 -3.26
C TYR A 219 -4.68 21.70 -4.42
N THR A 220 -5.42 22.00 -5.49
CA THR A 220 -5.51 21.13 -6.67
C THR A 220 -4.16 21.01 -7.35
N PHE A 221 -3.42 22.11 -7.49
CA PHE A 221 -2.07 22.12 -8.06
C PHE A 221 -1.11 21.24 -7.25
N LEU A 222 -1.08 21.40 -5.93
CA LEU A 222 -0.22 20.63 -5.02
C LEU A 222 -0.59 19.15 -5.02
N GLU A 223 -1.88 18.81 -4.99
CA GLU A 223 -2.35 17.42 -5.10
C GLU A 223 -1.81 16.76 -6.37
N ARG A 224 -1.62 17.50 -7.48
CA ARG A 224 -1.14 16.96 -8.76
C ARG A 224 0.38 16.85 -8.83
N ILE A 225 1.11 17.90 -8.48
CA ILE A 225 2.58 17.87 -8.60
C ILE A 225 3.21 16.90 -7.59
N LEU A 226 2.52 16.59 -6.48
CA LEU A 226 2.97 15.71 -5.40
C LEU A 226 2.48 14.25 -5.54
N ILE A 227 1.85 13.89 -6.67
CA ILE A 227 1.46 12.48 -6.93
C ILE A 227 2.69 11.56 -6.94
N PRO A 228 3.78 11.85 -7.68
CA PRO A 228 4.89 10.91 -7.85
C PRO A 228 5.63 10.61 -6.56
N THR A 229 5.56 11.52 -5.59
CA THR A 229 6.21 11.40 -4.28
C THR A 229 5.30 10.83 -3.20
N GLY A 230 3.99 10.71 -3.46
CA GLY A 230 2.99 10.34 -2.45
C GLY A 230 2.63 11.48 -1.48
N LEU A 231 3.33 12.61 -1.51
CA LEU A 231 3.12 13.78 -0.63
C LEU A 231 1.71 14.36 -0.73
N HIS A 232 1.02 14.16 -1.85
CA HIS A 232 -0.35 14.63 -2.05
C HIS A 232 -1.33 14.18 -0.95
N HIS A 233 -1.09 13.05 -0.27
CA HIS A 233 -1.91 12.60 0.86
C HIS A 233 -1.98 13.59 2.02
N PHE A 234 -0.90 14.31 2.29
CA PHE A 234 -0.87 15.34 3.34
C PHE A 234 -1.63 16.61 2.93
N VAL A 235 -1.83 16.81 1.63
CA VAL A 235 -2.61 17.94 1.10
C VAL A 235 -4.09 17.61 1.16
N TYR A 236 -4.51 16.47 0.59
CA TYR A 236 -5.93 16.15 0.45
C TYR A 236 -6.54 15.45 1.67
N GLY A 237 -5.77 14.60 2.36
CA GLY A 237 -6.26 13.75 3.46
C GLY A 237 -6.94 14.54 4.57
N PRO A 238 -6.29 15.59 5.13
CA PRO A 238 -6.89 16.44 6.16
C PRO A 238 -8.16 17.16 5.73
N PHE A 239 -8.36 17.44 4.43
CA PHE A 239 -9.56 18.11 3.91
C PHE A 239 -10.71 17.12 3.69
N ILE A 240 -10.42 15.96 3.09
CA ILE A 240 -11.43 14.98 2.70
C ILE A 240 -11.89 14.14 3.89
N PHE A 241 -10.97 13.75 4.76
CA PHE A 241 -11.21 12.82 5.88
C PHE A 241 -10.90 13.40 7.26
N GLY A 242 -10.28 14.58 7.31
CA GLY A 242 -9.90 15.25 8.54
C GLY A 242 -10.67 16.53 8.77
N PRO A 243 -10.47 17.17 9.92
CA PRO A 243 -11.21 18.36 10.32
C PRO A 243 -10.69 19.64 9.66
N ALA A 244 -9.86 19.54 8.59
CA ALA A 244 -9.33 20.75 7.97
C ALA A 244 -10.49 21.56 7.39
N ALA A 245 -11.24 21.08 6.42
CA ALA A 245 -12.28 21.94 5.82
C ALA A 245 -13.53 22.06 6.71
N VAL A 246 -14.03 20.92 7.20
CA VAL A 246 -15.22 20.78 8.05
C VAL A 246 -14.98 19.69 9.07
N GLU A 247 -15.68 19.75 10.21
CA GLU A 247 -15.61 18.69 11.22
C GLU A 247 -15.98 17.33 10.60
N GLY A 248 -15.21 16.27 10.91
CA GLY A 248 -15.38 14.95 10.30
C GLY A 248 -14.93 14.83 8.83
N GLY A 249 -14.55 15.92 8.17
CA GLY A 249 -14.06 15.95 6.79
C GLY A 249 -15.14 16.04 5.73
N ILE A 250 -14.76 16.55 4.55
CA ILE A 250 -15.70 16.85 3.46
C ILE A 250 -16.49 15.61 3.04
N GLN A 251 -15.90 14.42 3.06
CA GLN A 251 -16.57 13.22 2.58
C GLN A 251 -17.75 12.82 3.47
N VAL A 252 -17.60 12.90 4.79
CA VAL A 252 -18.67 12.62 5.75
C VAL A 252 -19.72 13.72 5.69
N TYR A 253 -19.29 14.97 5.77
CA TYR A 253 -20.17 16.14 5.73
C TYR A 253 -21.05 16.15 4.48
N TRP A 254 -20.47 15.87 3.30
CA TRP A 254 -21.21 15.77 2.04
C TRP A 254 -22.32 14.72 2.10
N ALA A 255 -22.03 13.53 2.62
CA ALA A 255 -22.99 12.44 2.69
C ALA A 255 -24.15 12.75 3.64
N GLU A 256 -23.84 13.34 4.80
CA GLU A 256 -24.84 13.70 5.82
C GLU A 256 -25.78 14.84 5.36
N HIS A 257 -25.28 15.76 4.54
CA HIS A 257 -26.02 16.95 4.12
C HIS A 257 -26.60 16.85 2.69
N LEU A 258 -26.40 15.72 2.00
CA LEU A 258 -26.78 15.54 0.60
C LEU A 258 -28.28 15.77 0.35
N GLN A 259 -29.14 15.31 1.27
CA GLN A 259 -30.59 15.51 1.15
C GLN A 259 -31.00 16.96 1.36
N ALA A 260 -30.33 17.69 2.25
CA ALA A 260 -30.58 19.11 2.46
C ALA A 260 -30.14 19.93 1.24
N PHE A 261 -28.99 19.60 0.64
CA PHE A 261 -28.51 20.26 -0.57
C PHE A 261 -29.42 20.01 -1.78
N SER A 262 -29.98 18.81 -1.93
CA SER A 262 -30.84 18.48 -3.07
C SER A 262 -32.22 19.15 -3.02
N GLN A 263 -32.67 19.56 -1.83
CA GLN A 263 -33.95 20.27 -1.63
C GLN A 263 -33.82 21.79 -1.75
N SER A 264 -32.59 22.32 -1.77
CA SER A 264 -32.35 23.76 -1.89
C SER A 264 -32.28 24.21 -3.36
N THR A 265 -32.72 25.43 -3.63
CA THR A 265 -32.54 26.10 -4.93
C THR A 265 -31.30 26.99 -4.96
N GLU A 266 -30.60 27.15 -3.83
CA GLU A 266 -29.39 27.95 -3.76
C GLU A 266 -28.18 27.27 -4.41
N PRO A 267 -27.20 28.05 -4.93
CA PRO A 267 -25.98 27.48 -5.46
C PRO A 267 -25.19 26.69 -4.40
N LEU A 268 -24.70 25.50 -4.77
CA LEU A 268 -23.92 24.64 -3.87
C LEU A 268 -22.66 25.32 -3.31
N LYS A 269 -22.04 26.23 -4.07
CA LYS A 269 -20.90 27.04 -3.60
C LYS A 269 -21.24 27.96 -2.41
N THR A 270 -22.53 28.27 -2.22
CA THR A 270 -23.03 29.08 -1.11
C THR A 270 -23.38 28.17 0.07
N LEU A 271 -24.04 27.04 -0.21
CA LEU A 271 -24.45 26.06 0.80
C LEU A 271 -23.28 25.28 1.40
N PHE A 272 -22.24 25.03 0.60
CA PHE A 272 -21.07 24.24 0.96
C PHE A 272 -19.80 24.71 0.23
N PRO A 273 -19.25 25.88 0.57
CA PRO A 273 -18.06 26.44 -0.07
C PRO A 273 -16.82 25.53 0.06
N GLU A 274 -16.70 24.79 1.17
CA GLU A 274 -15.61 23.84 1.43
C GLU A 274 -15.64 22.66 0.45
N GLY A 275 -16.80 22.33 -0.11
CA GLY A 275 -16.96 21.36 -1.18
C GLY A 275 -16.11 21.67 -2.42
N GLY A 276 -15.65 22.92 -2.57
CA GLY A 276 -14.67 23.30 -3.60
C GLY A 276 -13.40 22.45 -3.57
N PHE A 277 -12.92 22.03 -2.39
CA PHE A 277 -11.75 21.17 -2.25
C PHE A 277 -12.02 19.72 -2.69
N ALA A 278 -13.28 19.28 -2.78
CA ALA A 278 -13.67 17.97 -3.32
C ALA A 278 -13.75 17.95 -4.86
N LEU A 279 -13.75 19.12 -5.52
CA LEU A 279 -13.80 19.21 -6.99
C LEU A 279 -12.55 18.66 -7.68
N HIS A 280 -11.46 18.41 -6.95
CA HIS A 280 -10.27 17.75 -7.49
C HIS A 280 -10.58 16.38 -8.15
N GLY A 281 -11.68 15.72 -7.74
CA GLY A 281 -12.22 14.51 -8.35
C GLY A 281 -12.69 14.68 -9.80
N ASN A 282 -13.20 15.86 -10.19
CA ASN A 282 -13.74 16.10 -11.53
C ASN A 282 -12.67 15.91 -12.62
N SER A 283 -11.44 16.34 -12.37
CA SER A 283 -10.32 16.10 -13.28
C SER A 283 -10.03 14.60 -13.48
N LYS A 284 -10.35 13.76 -12.49
CA LYS A 284 -10.12 12.32 -12.53
C LYS A 284 -11.19 11.61 -13.35
N VAL A 285 -12.41 12.15 -13.36
CA VAL A 285 -13.53 11.62 -14.15
C VAL A 285 -13.48 12.13 -15.59
N PHE A 286 -13.39 13.44 -15.79
CA PHE A 286 -13.48 14.05 -17.13
C PHE A 286 -12.11 14.24 -17.79
N GLY A 287 -11.12 14.66 -17.01
CA GLY A 287 -9.77 14.93 -17.54
C GLY A 287 -9.03 13.67 -17.96
N SER A 288 -9.15 12.57 -17.20
CA SER A 288 -8.53 11.29 -17.54
C SER A 288 -9.07 10.71 -18.85
N VAL A 289 -10.38 10.83 -19.10
CA VAL A 289 -11.03 10.40 -20.34
C VAL A 289 -10.50 11.21 -21.52
N GLY A 290 -10.40 12.54 -21.36
CA GLY A 290 -9.82 13.41 -22.38
C GLY A 290 -8.37 13.05 -22.72
N ILE A 291 -7.54 12.82 -21.71
CA ILE A 291 -6.14 12.39 -21.88
C ILE A 291 -6.07 11.02 -22.57
N ALA A 292 -6.89 10.06 -22.14
CA ALA A 292 -6.90 8.72 -22.73
C ALA A 292 -7.32 8.74 -24.20
N LEU A 293 -8.35 9.51 -24.55
CA LEU A 293 -8.76 9.68 -25.95
C LEU A 293 -7.64 10.35 -26.76
N ALA A 294 -7.01 11.42 -26.23
CA ALA A 294 -5.89 12.07 -26.89
C ALA A 294 -4.72 11.11 -27.15
N LEU A 295 -4.34 10.30 -26.16
CA LEU A 295 -3.30 9.27 -26.31
C LEU A 295 -3.67 8.19 -27.32
N TYR A 296 -4.93 7.74 -27.33
CA TYR A 296 -5.41 6.76 -28.30
C TYR A 296 -5.36 7.30 -29.74
N PHE A 297 -5.82 8.52 -29.97
CA PHE A 297 -5.84 9.12 -31.32
C PHE A 297 -4.46 9.52 -31.83
N THR A 298 -3.53 9.86 -30.94
CA THR A 298 -2.13 10.19 -31.29
C THR A 298 -1.22 8.97 -31.41
N ALA A 299 -1.64 7.79 -30.91
CA ALA A 299 -0.88 6.57 -31.09
C ALA A 299 -0.80 6.13 -32.55
N ALA A 300 0.37 5.59 -32.93
CA ALA A 300 0.59 4.97 -34.23
C ALA A 300 -0.49 3.90 -34.51
N PRO A 301 -1.07 3.83 -35.72
CA PRO A 301 -2.19 2.94 -36.03
C PRO A 301 -1.99 1.49 -35.60
N GLU A 302 -0.78 0.96 -35.81
CA GLU A 302 -0.35 -0.39 -35.46
C GLU A 302 -0.34 -0.69 -33.95
N ASN A 303 -0.27 0.36 -33.10
CA ASN A 303 -0.21 0.23 -31.64
C ASN A 303 -1.54 0.54 -30.96
N ARG A 304 -2.57 1.04 -31.68
CA ARG A 304 -3.83 1.49 -31.09
C ARG A 304 -4.56 0.43 -30.27
N VAL A 305 -4.51 -0.84 -30.69
CA VAL A 305 -5.12 -1.95 -29.94
C VAL A 305 -4.41 -2.17 -28.60
N LYS A 306 -3.06 -2.16 -28.61
CA LYS A 306 -2.26 -2.29 -27.37
C LYS A 306 -2.48 -1.11 -26.43
N VAL A 307 -2.50 0.10 -26.99
CA VAL A 307 -2.74 1.35 -26.26
C VAL A 307 -4.13 1.37 -25.64
N ALA A 308 -5.17 0.97 -26.38
CA ALA A 308 -6.53 0.84 -25.87
C ALA A 308 -6.63 -0.18 -24.74
N GLY A 309 -5.98 -1.34 -24.88
CA GLY A 309 -5.95 -2.39 -23.85
C GLY A 309 -5.39 -1.91 -22.51
N LEU A 310 -4.47 -0.94 -22.52
CA LEU A 310 -3.91 -0.33 -21.31
C LEU A 310 -4.75 0.87 -20.80
N LEU A 311 -5.24 1.71 -21.71
CA LEU A 311 -5.95 2.93 -21.37
C LEU A 311 -7.36 2.68 -20.85
N ILE A 312 -8.10 1.73 -21.43
CA ILE A 312 -9.51 1.50 -21.06
C ILE A 312 -9.63 1.10 -19.58
N PRO A 313 -8.91 0.08 -19.06
CA PRO A 313 -9.01 -0.28 -17.65
C PRO A 313 -8.55 0.84 -16.72
N ALA A 314 -7.46 1.54 -17.09
CA ALA A 314 -6.92 2.65 -16.29
C ALA A 314 -7.90 3.84 -16.21
N THR A 315 -8.57 4.16 -17.32
CA THR A 315 -9.53 5.27 -17.41
C THR A 315 -10.83 4.92 -16.70
N LEU A 316 -11.35 3.69 -16.88
CA LEU A 316 -12.53 3.23 -16.14
C LEU A 316 -12.30 3.24 -14.63
N THR A 317 -11.12 2.79 -14.18
CA THR A 317 -10.73 2.91 -12.77
C THR A 317 -10.75 4.36 -12.30
N ALA A 318 -10.16 5.28 -13.07
CA ALA A 318 -10.10 6.68 -12.72
C ALA A 318 -11.50 7.34 -12.65
N MET A 319 -12.39 6.97 -13.57
CA MET A 319 -13.78 7.46 -13.61
C MET A 319 -14.63 6.94 -12.45
N LEU A 320 -14.58 5.63 -12.20
CA LEU A 320 -15.46 4.99 -11.22
C LEU A 320 -15.01 5.23 -9.77
N VAL A 321 -13.71 5.41 -9.55
CA VAL A 321 -13.12 5.39 -8.19
C VAL A 321 -12.42 6.71 -7.85
N GLY A 322 -12.11 7.56 -8.84
CA GLY A 322 -11.30 8.74 -8.59
C GLY A 322 -9.84 8.41 -8.22
N ILE A 323 -9.33 7.25 -8.65
CA ILE A 323 -7.92 6.86 -8.50
C ILE A 323 -7.23 7.01 -9.86
N HIS A 324 -6.45 8.07 -10.00
CA HIS A 324 -5.85 8.48 -11.27
C HIS A 324 -4.38 8.01 -11.44
N ARG A 325 -3.77 7.34 -10.44
CA ARG A 325 -2.32 7.07 -10.43
C ARG A 325 -1.84 6.26 -11.65
N THR A 326 -2.76 5.52 -12.26
CA THR A 326 -2.55 4.79 -13.51
C THR A 326 -2.82 5.58 -14.78
N ALA A 327 -3.51 6.72 -14.76
CA ALA A 327 -3.88 7.46 -15.97
C ALA A 327 -3.18 8.83 -16.11
N GLY A 328 -2.87 9.51 -14.99
CA GLY A 328 -2.55 10.95 -15.02
C GLY A 328 -1.07 11.33 -15.23
N VAL A 329 -0.10 10.50 -14.83
CA VAL A 329 1.33 10.89 -14.84
C VAL A 329 2.27 9.75 -15.25
N HIS A 330 2.04 8.52 -14.77
CA HIS A 330 2.96 7.41 -15.04
C HIS A 330 2.73 6.71 -16.38
N LEU A 331 1.47 6.63 -16.82
CA LEU A 331 1.12 5.97 -18.07
C LEU A 331 1.62 6.75 -19.31
N PRO A 332 1.54 8.09 -19.39
CA PRO A 332 2.15 8.84 -20.48
C PRO A 332 3.66 8.65 -20.59
N VAL A 333 4.39 8.61 -19.46
CA VAL A 333 5.85 8.46 -19.45
C VAL A 333 6.29 7.04 -19.81
N HIS A 334 5.56 6.02 -19.33
CA HIS A 334 5.84 4.63 -19.69
C HIS A 334 5.39 4.29 -21.11
N LEU A 335 4.24 4.81 -21.60
CA LEU A 335 3.86 4.68 -23.00
C LEU A 335 4.79 5.44 -23.93
N ALA A 336 5.23 6.66 -23.59
CA ALA A 336 6.21 7.38 -24.39
C ALA A 336 7.51 6.57 -24.55
N ASN A 337 8.00 5.93 -23.48
CA ASN A 337 9.17 5.06 -23.57
C ASN A 337 8.92 3.76 -24.34
N ALA A 338 7.73 3.13 -24.20
CA ALA A 338 7.39 1.90 -24.90
C ALA A 338 7.09 2.10 -26.39
N VAL A 339 6.58 3.28 -26.77
CA VAL A 339 6.21 3.63 -28.15
C VAL A 339 7.38 4.29 -28.89
N CYS A 340 8.22 5.10 -28.24
CA CYS A 340 9.35 5.78 -28.90
C CYS A 340 10.62 4.91 -29.00
N HIS A 341 10.74 3.82 -28.23
CA HIS A 341 11.86 2.88 -28.35
C HIS A 341 11.38 1.44 -28.55
N PRO A 342 10.88 1.09 -29.75
CA PRO A 342 10.74 -0.31 -30.13
C PRO A 342 12.14 -0.84 -30.42
N ARG A 343 12.84 -1.43 -29.44
CA ARG A 343 13.95 -2.32 -29.79
C ARG A 343 13.35 -3.55 -30.44
N GLY A 344 13.73 -3.78 -31.70
CA GLY A 344 13.07 -4.67 -32.64
C GLY A 344 12.77 -6.06 -32.08
N ALA A 345 11.48 -6.39 -32.08
CA ALA A 345 11.01 -7.77 -32.07
C ALA A 345 10.62 -8.10 -33.53
N GLY A 346 11.60 -8.60 -34.28
CA GLY A 346 11.32 -9.35 -35.50
C GLY A 346 11.00 -10.79 -35.12
N SER A 347 9.87 -11.28 -35.62
CA SER A 347 9.52 -12.68 -35.86
C SER A 347 9.98 -13.72 -34.84
N ASP A 348 9.06 -14.15 -33.96
CA ASP A 348 8.79 -15.58 -33.80
C ASP A 348 7.40 -15.77 -33.21
N ASP A 349 6.62 -16.61 -33.88
CA ASP A 349 5.27 -17.03 -33.53
C ASP A 349 5.28 -17.97 -32.31
N GLY A 350 4.19 -17.93 -31.54
CA GLY A 350 3.74 -19.08 -30.75
C GLY A 350 3.88 -18.96 -29.23
N HIS A 351 2.71 -18.91 -28.59
CA HIS A 351 2.41 -19.37 -27.23
C HIS A 351 3.27 -18.91 -26.03
N GLY A 352 2.61 -18.13 -25.16
CA GLY A 352 2.68 -18.27 -23.71
C GLY A 352 3.99 -17.85 -23.04
N ASP A 353 4.00 -16.67 -22.43
CA ASP A 353 4.52 -16.51 -21.07
C ASP A 353 4.12 -15.15 -20.48
N VAL A 354 3.14 -15.22 -19.58
CA VAL A 354 2.78 -14.15 -18.65
C VAL A 354 3.33 -14.62 -17.30
N TYR A 355 4.28 -13.86 -16.76
CA TYR A 355 5.06 -14.06 -15.52
C TYR A 355 6.29 -14.98 -15.60
N GLY A 356 7.47 -14.35 -15.48
CA GLY A 356 8.63 -14.98 -14.83
C GLY A 356 9.93 -14.95 -15.63
N GLY A 357 10.88 -14.12 -15.16
CA GLY A 357 12.31 -14.40 -15.27
C GLY A 357 12.98 -14.14 -16.62
N CYS A 358 13.88 -13.16 -16.68
CA CYS A 358 15.17 -13.43 -17.29
C CYS A 358 16.26 -12.55 -16.66
N GLY A 359 17.20 -13.23 -16.01
CA GLY A 359 18.43 -12.68 -15.50
C GLY A 359 19.32 -12.20 -16.64
N ARG A 360 20.18 -11.24 -16.29
CA ARG A 360 21.25 -10.75 -17.14
C ARG A 360 22.28 -11.85 -17.36
N GLU A 361 22.23 -12.53 -18.50
CA GLU A 361 23.41 -13.14 -19.12
C GLU A 361 23.36 -12.94 -20.64
N PHE A 362 23.68 -11.73 -21.07
CA PHE A 362 24.29 -11.53 -22.40
C PHE A 362 25.00 -10.18 -22.40
N TRP A 363 26.14 -10.12 -23.08
CA TRP A 363 27.10 -9.01 -23.19
C TRP A 363 28.25 -8.98 -22.17
N ARG A 364 29.26 -9.82 -22.45
CA ARG A 364 30.69 -9.40 -22.55
C ARG A 364 31.54 -10.54 -23.10
N ARG A 365 31.85 -10.53 -24.41
CA ARG A 365 33.20 -10.79 -25.00
C ARG A 365 33.27 -10.19 -26.41
N PRO A 366 34.34 -9.48 -26.79
CA PRO A 366 34.54 -8.97 -28.15
C PRO A 366 35.21 -10.01 -29.06
N ALA A 367 34.97 -9.85 -30.36
CA ALA A 367 35.50 -10.68 -31.44
C ALA A 367 37.02 -10.56 -31.61
N GLY A 368 37.66 -11.68 -31.89
CA GLY A 368 39.07 -11.82 -32.32
C GLY A 368 39.25 -13.18 -33.01
N SER A 369 39.96 -13.16 -34.13
CA SER A 369 40.01 -14.14 -35.23
C SER A 369 40.90 -15.38 -35.03
N VAL A 370 40.77 -16.32 -35.99
CA VAL A 370 41.64 -17.45 -36.44
C VAL A 370 41.44 -18.84 -35.76
N PRO A 371 41.81 -19.99 -36.40
CA PRO A 371 40.93 -20.86 -37.20
C PRO A 371 40.84 -22.33 -36.71
N ALA A 372 40.17 -23.16 -37.51
CA ALA A 372 39.88 -24.59 -37.36
C ALA A 372 41.01 -25.50 -36.83
N ALA A 373 40.62 -26.45 -35.98
CA ALA A 373 41.28 -27.74 -35.79
C ALA A 373 40.23 -28.80 -35.38
N GLU A 374 40.19 -29.90 -36.13
CA GLU A 374 39.50 -31.15 -35.83
C GLU A 374 39.92 -31.73 -34.48
N LEU A 375 39.00 -32.40 -33.77
CA LEU A 375 39.23 -33.73 -33.20
C LEU A 375 37.97 -34.31 -32.54
N ASP A 376 37.57 -35.43 -33.12
CA ASP A 376 37.02 -36.66 -32.57
C ASP A 376 35.70 -36.73 -31.78
N THR A 377 34.90 -37.65 -32.32
CA THR A 377 33.69 -38.32 -31.88
C THR A 377 33.93 -39.23 -30.68
N ASP A 378 33.05 -39.21 -29.67
CA ASP A 378 32.29 -40.42 -29.25
C ASP A 378 31.40 -40.19 -27.98
N VAL A 379 30.07 -40.29 -28.19
CA VAL A 379 29.07 -41.13 -27.46
C VAL A 379 28.76 -40.84 -25.94
N PRO A 380 27.51 -41.00 -25.42
CA PRO A 380 26.20 -40.41 -25.75
C PRO A 380 25.40 -39.91 -24.49
N GLN A 381 24.23 -39.29 -24.69
CA GLN A 381 23.31 -38.86 -23.61
C GLN A 381 22.45 -40.01 -23.02
N PRO A 382 22.01 -39.93 -21.74
CA PRO A 382 20.89 -40.72 -21.24
C PRO A 382 19.56 -39.92 -21.20
N ARG A 383 18.49 -40.62 -21.65
CA ARG A 383 17.08 -40.19 -21.68
C ARG A 383 16.38 -40.36 -20.33
N PHE A 384 15.32 -39.57 -20.15
CA PHE A 384 14.24 -39.71 -19.17
C PHE A 384 13.39 -40.99 -19.39
N ASN A 385 13.16 -41.77 -18.32
CA ASN A 385 11.84 -42.20 -17.78
C ASN A 385 11.91 -43.50 -16.95
N ASP A 386 10.95 -43.60 -16.02
CA ASP A 386 10.53 -44.76 -15.19
C ASP A 386 11.47 -45.10 -14.00
N VAL A 387 11.04 -45.30 -12.75
CA VAL A 387 9.88 -46.04 -12.22
C VAL A 387 9.56 -45.54 -10.80
N CYS A 388 8.27 -45.44 -10.47
CA CYS A 388 7.70 -45.42 -9.12
C CYS A 388 6.78 -46.65 -8.99
N PRO A 389 6.72 -47.35 -7.84
CA PRO A 389 5.51 -48.10 -7.52
C PRO A 389 4.99 -47.88 -6.08
N ASP A 390 3.72 -47.47 -6.07
CA ASP A 390 2.56 -48.02 -5.36
C ASP A 390 2.26 -47.84 -3.86
N ARG A 391 0.99 -47.43 -3.68
CA ARG A 391 0.11 -47.42 -2.50
C ARG A 391 -0.22 -48.85 -2.04
N HIS A 392 -0.53 -49.03 -0.75
CA HIS A 392 -1.81 -49.64 -0.33
C HIS A 392 -2.19 -49.39 1.15
N ARG A 393 -3.51 -49.23 1.32
CA ARG A 393 -4.44 -48.97 2.45
C ARG A 393 -4.11 -49.54 3.85
N GLY A 394 -4.55 -48.83 4.89
CA GLY A 394 -4.44 -49.23 6.32
C GLY A 394 -5.64 -49.96 6.92
N VAL A 395 -5.61 -50.16 8.25
CA VAL A 395 -6.71 -50.54 9.16
C VAL A 395 -6.29 -50.20 10.63
N LEU A 396 -7.27 -49.79 11.45
CA LEU A 396 -7.22 -49.45 12.88
C LEU A 396 -6.85 -50.61 13.81
N HIS A 397 -6.31 -50.34 15.02
CA HIS A 397 -6.80 -50.91 16.30
C HIS A 397 -6.25 -50.17 17.56
N ARG A 398 -7.12 -50.03 18.57
CA ARG A 398 -6.95 -49.38 19.90
C ARG A 398 -5.96 -50.11 20.84
N PRO A 399 -5.40 -49.42 21.87
CA PRO A 399 -4.75 -50.08 23.00
C PRO A 399 -5.73 -50.38 24.17
N LEU A 400 -5.52 -51.53 24.81
CA LEU A 400 -6.22 -52.05 26.00
C LEU A 400 -5.47 -51.68 27.29
N LEU A 401 -6.19 -51.12 28.26
CA LEU A 401 -5.79 -50.91 29.66
C LEU A 401 -6.09 -52.16 30.52
N ARG A 402 -5.20 -52.51 31.46
CA ARG A 402 -5.51 -53.28 32.66
C ARG A 402 -4.55 -52.91 33.80
N GLY A 403 -5.12 -52.53 34.95
CA GLY A 403 -4.40 -52.41 36.23
C GLY A 403 -4.93 -51.31 37.16
N LEU A 404 -6.01 -51.60 37.91
CA LEU A 404 -6.50 -50.88 39.12
C LEU A 404 -6.20 -51.78 40.35
N PRO A 405 -6.10 -51.28 41.61
CA PRO A 405 -7.23 -50.67 42.38
C PRO A 405 -6.79 -49.50 43.30
N GLY A 406 -7.63 -48.67 43.94
CA GLY A 406 -9.08 -48.52 44.05
C GLY A 406 -9.38 -47.46 45.13
N ALA A 407 -10.47 -46.69 44.96
CA ALA A 407 -11.32 -46.08 46.01
C ALA A 407 -12.29 -45.06 45.34
N ASP A 408 -13.58 -45.27 45.57
CA ASP A 408 -14.76 -44.49 45.12
C ASP A 408 -15.32 -43.65 46.32
N PRO A 409 -16.39 -42.82 46.21
CA PRO A 409 -16.97 -42.10 45.07
C PRO A 409 -17.39 -40.62 45.38
N ALA A 410 -17.92 -39.95 44.33
CA ALA A 410 -18.96 -38.89 44.33
C ALA A 410 -18.58 -37.40 44.53
N ILE A 411 -18.78 -36.59 43.47
CA ILE A 411 -19.55 -35.31 43.42
C ILE A 411 -19.80 -34.97 41.93
N GLN A 412 -21.04 -34.54 41.62
CA GLN A 412 -21.59 -34.22 40.29
C GLN A 412 -21.08 -32.87 39.70
N PRO A 413 -21.25 -32.61 38.38
CA PRO A 413 -20.71 -31.43 37.70
C PRO A 413 -21.66 -30.22 37.72
N GLU A 414 -21.12 -29.02 37.96
CA GLU A 414 -21.88 -27.77 37.95
C GLU A 414 -21.74 -27.01 36.62
N ASN A 415 -22.88 -26.49 36.15
CA ASN A 415 -23.11 -25.83 34.86
C ASN A 415 -22.35 -24.51 34.69
N ALA A 416 -21.69 -24.34 33.54
CA ALA A 416 -21.13 -23.07 33.07
C ALA A 416 -22.24 -22.17 32.48
N GLY A 417 -23.14 -21.69 33.33
CA GLY A 417 -24.22 -20.75 32.99
C GLY A 417 -24.09 -19.36 33.61
N SER A 418 -22.99 -19.02 34.29
CA SER A 418 -22.93 -17.83 35.16
C SER A 418 -21.96 -16.70 34.76
N ARG A 419 -21.30 -16.76 33.60
CA ARG A 419 -20.39 -15.66 33.16
C ARG A 419 -21.07 -14.52 32.39
N ARG A 420 -22.36 -14.61 32.07
CA ARG A 420 -23.09 -13.54 31.33
C ARG A 420 -23.77 -12.48 32.21
N GLN A 421 -23.88 -12.67 33.52
CA GLN A 421 -24.56 -11.72 34.42
C GLN A 421 -23.62 -10.75 35.15
N ARG A 422 -22.29 -10.91 35.05
CA ARG A 422 -21.34 -10.09 35.81
C ARG A 422 -20.93 -8.78 35.11
N ASN A 423 -21.32 -8.58 33.85
CA ASN A 423 -21.01 -7.36 33.07
C ASN A 423 -22.18 -6.35 32.96
N GLN A 424 -23.38 -6.66 33.45
CA GLN A 424 -24.53 -5.74 33.40
C GLN A 424 -24.73 -4.92 34.68
N THR A 425 -24.00 -5.20 35.76
CA THR A 425 -24.19 -4.52 37.07
C THR A 425 -23.19 -3.39 37.33
N LEU A 426 -22.23 -3.14 36.44
CA LEU A 426 -21.24 -2.06 36.60
C LEU A 426 -21.57 -0.78 35.81
N GLN A 427 -22.68 -0.76 35.05
CA GLN A 427 -23.08 0.36 34.19
C GLN A 427 -24.25 1.18 34.72
N GLN A 428 -24.72 0.93 35.96
CA GLN A 428 -25.87 1.63 36.57
C GLN A 428 -25.55 2.40 37.87
N SER A 429 -24.29 2.54 38.29
CA SER A 429 -23.92 3.20 39.55
C SER A 429 -23.06 4.47 39.39
N GLY A 430 -23.30 5.28 38.35
CA GLY A 430 -22.49 6.46 38.03
C GLY A 430 -23.24 7.78 37.82
N LEU A 431 -24.57 7.83 37.96
CA LEU A 431 -25.38 9.03 37.73
C LEU A 431 -26.45 9.13 38.81
N SER A 432 -26.09 9.73 39.94
CA SER A 432 -26.99 10.27 40.97
C SER A 432 -26.17 11.16 41.90
N GLY A 433 -26.24 12.47 41.72
CA GLY A 433 -25.75 13.44 42.71
C GLY A 433 -24.87 14.54 42.14
N LEU A 434 -25.50 15.58 41.58
CA LEU A 434 -25.32 16.98 41.98
C LEU A 434 -26.27 17.83 41.13
N THR A 435 -27.12 18.57 41.85
CA THR A 435 -28.08 19.58 41.40
C THR A 435 -27.44 20.72 40.63
#